data_AF-A0A5D2S620-F1
#
_entry.id   AF-A0A5D2S620-F1
#
_cell.length_a   1.000
_cell.length_b   1.000
_cell.length_c   1.000
_cell.angle_alpha   90.00
_cell.angle_beta   90.00
_cell.angle_gamma   90.00
#
_symmetry.space_group_name_H-M   'P 1'
#
loop_
_entity.id
_entity.type
_entity.pdbx_description
1 polymer ?
#
loop_
_entity_poly.entity_id
_entity_poly.type
_entity_poly.pdbx_seq_one_letter_code
_entity_poly.pdbx_strand_id
1 'polypeptide(L)'
;MRGETKYCASSLETFVDSGVSILGKNIKLLSNEIGDETKNPSFKIGKGVRTVGGNEVVCHKMTYPHAVYLCHSIEGTEVYKVPLVSDDGTKVKAMAVCHKDTSAWSPNHIAFKILKVKPGTVPICHFLGRDTLVWVSN
;
A
#
# COMPACT_ATOMS: atom_id res chain seq x y z
N MET A 1 -0.13 -15.33 -5.22
CA MET A 1 1.04 -16.19 -4.88
C MET A 1 0.74 -16.93 -3.58
N ARG A 2 1.60 -17.87 -3.14
CA ARG A 2 1.40 -18.51 -1.83
C ARG A 2 1.43 -17.43 -0.74
N GLY A 3 0.48 -17.45 0.20
CA GLY A 3 0.35 -16.42 1.23
C GLY A 3 -0.22 -15.08 0.73
N GLU A 4 -0.81 -15.04 -0.48
CA GLU A 4 -1.48 -13.85 -0.99
C GLU A 4 -2.97 -14.12 -1.22
N THR A 5 -3.81 -13.29 -0.60
CA THR A 5 -5.25 -13.25 -0.82
C THR A 5 -5.58 -12.10 -1.76
N LYS A 6 -6.41 -12.34 -2.79
CA LYS A 6 -6.88 -11.30 -3.72
C LYS A 6 -8.38 -11.30 -3.88
N TYR A 7 -8.96 -10.13 -4.05
CA TYR A 7 -10.36 -9.98 -4.45
C TYR A 7 -10.57 -8.64 -5.18
N CYS A 8 -11.67 -8.55 -5.91
CA CYS A 8 -12.12 -7.28 -6.49
C CYS A 8 -13.34 -6.81 -5.72
N ALA A 9 -13.26 -5.63 -5.12
CA ALA A 9 -14.41 -4.94 -4.54
C ALA A 9 -15.05 -4.06 -5.61
N SER A 10 -16.24 -4.45 -6.07
CA SER A 10 -17.03 -3.69 -7.05
C SER A 10 -18.16 -2.88 -6.42
N SER A 11 -18.26 -2.89 -5.09
CA SER A 11 -19.23 -2.12 -4.31
C SER A 11 -18.64 -1.74 -2.94
N LEU A 12 -19.29 -0.82 -2.23
CA LEU A 12 -18.86 -0.44 -0.88
C LEU A 12 -19.03 -1.60 0.12
N GLU A 13 -20.09 -2.39 -0.03
CA GLU A 13 -20.39 -3.55 0.81
C GLU A 13 -19.27 -4.58 0.68
N THR A 14 -18.94 -4.98 -0.56
CA THR A 14 -17.85 -5.94 -0.81
C THR A 14 -16.49 -5.42 -0.36
N PHE A 15 -16.27 -4.10 -0.42
CA PHE A 15 -15.05 -3.45 0.08
C PHE A 15 -14.90 -3.57 1.60
N VAL A 16 -15.98 -3.31 2.35
CA VAL A 16 -15.99 -3.35 3.82
C VAL A 16 -16.03 -4.78 4.35
N ASP A 17 -16.94 -5.62 3.84
CA ASP A 17 -17.15 -6.98 4.32
C ASP A 17 -15.89 -7.84 4.15
N SER A 18 -15.18 -7.69 3.03
CA SER A 18 -13.93 -8.41 2.78
C SER A 18 -12.82 -7.94 3.73
N GLY A 19 -12.73 -6.63 4.00
CA GLY A 19 -11.79 -6.09 4.99
C GLY A 19 -12.04 -6.67 6.37
N VAL A 20 -13.30 -6.71 6.82
CA VAL A 20 -13.69 -7.29 8.12
C VAL A 20 -13.45 -8.80 8.18
N SER A 21 -13.73 -9.51 7.09
CA SER A 21 -13.52 -10.96 6.99
C SER A 21 -12.03 -11.34 7.13
N ILE A 22 -11.14 -10.56 6.51
CA ILE A 22 -9.69 -10.84 6.50
C ILE A 22 -9.02 -10.35 7.78
N LEU A 23 -9.37 -9.16 8.28
CA LEU A 23 -8.63 -8.47 9.35
C LEU A 23 -9.37 -8.41 10.70
N GLY A 24 -10.61 -8.89 10.75
CA GLY A 24 -11.49 -8.82 11.92
C GLY A 24 -12.32 -7.53 11.98
N LYS A 25 -13.07 -7.35 13.07
CA LYS A 25 -14.02 -6.23 13.20
C LYS A 25 -13.37 -4.88 13.55
N ASN A 26 -12.20 -4.90 14.19
CA ASN A 26 -11.52 -3.69 14.64
C ASN A 26 -10.48 -3.26 13.60
N ILE A 27 -10.96 -2.65 12.51
CA ILE A 27 -10.11 -2.24 11.38
C ILE A 27 -10.21 -0.74 11.15
N LYS A 28 -9.17 -0.19 10.54
CA LYS A 28 -9.09 1.22 10.15
C LYS A 28 -8.72 1.34 8.69
N LEU A 29 -9.38 2.28 8.00
CA LEU A 29 -9.01 2.67 6.65
C LEU A 29 -7.95 3.76 6.67
N LEU A 30 -6.88 3.56 5.90
CA LEU A 30 -5.80 4.51 5.69
C LEU A 30 -5.71 4.87 4.22
N SER A 31 -5.29 6.11 3.97
CA SER A 31 -5.01 6.65 2.64
C SER A 31 -3.86 7.66 2.73
N ASN A 32 -3.36 8.08 1.58
CA ASN A 32 -2.42 9.20 1.52
C ASN A 32 -3.10 10.49 2.00
N GLU A 33 -2.52 11.18 2.98
CA GLU A 33 -2.95 12.51 3.38
C GLU A 33 -2.16 13.54 2.55
N ILE A 34 -2.73 13.95 1.42
CA ILE A 34 -2.15 14.94 0.53
C ILE A 34 -2.58 16.32 1.02
N GLY A 35 -1.61 17.22 1.24
CA GLY A 35 -1.89 18.63 1.51
C GLY A 35 -2.31 19.37 0.24
N ASP A 36 -2.01 20.67 0.19
CA ASP A 36 -2.27 21.47 -1.02
C ASP A 36 -1.53 20.91 -2.23
N GLU A 37 -2.15 21.01 -3.41
CA GLU A 37 -1.53 20.58 -4.65
C GLU A 37 -0.31 21.47 -4.95
N THR A 38 0.86 20.85 -5.05
CA THR A 38 2.10 21.52 -5.45
C THR A 38 2.41 21.25 -6.92
N LYS A 39 2.97 22.26 -7.59
CA LYS A 39 3.56 22.11 -8.92
C LYS A 39 4.95 21.48 -8.88
N ASN A 40 5.54 21.32 -7.69
CA ASN A 40 6.84 20.70 -7.51
C ASN A 40 6.69 19.16 -7.46
N PRO A 41 7.26 18.42 -8.41
CA PRO A 41 7.19 16.96 -8.42
C PRO A 41 8.14 16.30 -7.41
N SER A 42 9.06 17.06 -6.79
CA SER A 42 10.14 16.53 -5.98
C SER A 42 9.83 16.57 -4.48
N PHE A 43 10.00 15.43 -3.82
CA PHE A 43 9.82 15.28 -2.38
C PHE A 43 11.01 14.59 -1.74
N LYS A 44 11.31 14.98 -0.50
CA LYS A 44 12.28 14.32 0.37
C LYS A 44 11.54 13.64 1.52
N ILE A 45 12.08 12.53 2.02
CA ILE A 45 11.56 11.87 3.22
C ILE A 45 11.86 12.74 4.43
N GLY A 46 10.82 13.14 5.13
CA GLY A 46 10.90 13.88 6.39
C GLY A 46 11.19 12.96 7.58
N LYS A 47 11.38 13.58 8.75
CA LYS A 47 11.52 12.84 10.02
C LYS A 47 10.18 12.22 10.46
N GLY A 48 10.24 11.11 11.18
CA GLY A 48 9.06 10.50 11.81
C GLY A 48 8.36 9.42 10.99
N VAL A 49 9.09 8.72 10.12
CA VAL A 49 8.60 7.47 9.51
C VAL A 49 8.24 6.50 10.63
N ARG A 50 7.05 5.91 10.56
CA ARG A 50 6.57 4.92 11.53
C ARG A 50 5.73 3.85 10.88
N THR A 51 5.82 2.64 11.41
CA THR A 51 4.91 1.55 11.05
C THR A 51 3.50 1.85 11.56
N VAL A 52 2.49 1.38 10.84
CA VAL A 52 1.07 1.41 11.24
C VAL A 52 0.48 0.00 11.41
N GLY A 53 1.29 -1.06 11.24
CA GLY A 53 0.88 -2.46 11.36
C GLY A 53 1.32 -3.32 10.17
N GLY A 54 1.18 -4.64 10.30
CA GLY A 54 1.52 -5.63 9.26
C GLY A 54 0.43 -6.66 8.95
N ASN A 55 -0.80 -6.41 9.45
CA ASN A 55 -2.00 -7.12 9.02
C ASN A 55 -2.82 -6.13 8.20
N GLU A 56 -2.63 -6.14 6.88
CA GLU A 56 -3.25 -5.18 5.99
C GLU A 56 -3.96 -5.83 4.79
N VAL A 57 -4.86 -5.05 4.20
CA VAL A 57 -5.37 -5.29 2.85
C VAL A 57 -5.17 -4.00 2.06
N VAL A 58 -4.32 -4.06 1.04
CA VAL A 58 -4.09 -2.94 0.11
C VAL A 58 -5.09 -3.04 -1.03
N CYS A 59 -5.75 -1.94 -1.35
CA CYS A 59 -6.79 -1.86 -2.37
C CYS A 59 -6.46 -0.76 -3.38
N HIS A 60 -6.17 -1.18 -4.61
CA HIS A 60 -5.84 -0.29 -5.71
C HIS A 60 -7.08 -0.01 -6.56
N LYS A 61 -7.42 1.27 -6.74
CA LYS A 61 -8.48 1.66 -7.66
C LYS A 61 -8.12 1.27 -9.10
N MET A 62 -9.04 0.60 -9.77
CA MET A 62 -8.92 0.20 -11.16
C MET A 62 -9.42 1.31 -12.09
N THR A 63 -8.83 1.43 -13.27
CA THR A 63 -9.34 2.29 -14.34
C THR A 63 -10.61 1.64 -14.93
N TYR A 64 -11.75 1.97 -14.33
CA TYR A 64 -13.06 1.43 -14.71
C TYR A 64 -14.15 2.52 -14.58
N PRO A 65 -15.25 2.49 -15.35
CA PRO A 65 -16.30 3.52 -15.30
C PRO A 65 -16.97 3.69 -13.93
N HIS A 66 -16.87 2.67 -13.07
CA HIS A 66 -17.38 2.68 -11.70
C HIS A 66 -16.27 2.37 -10.71
N ALA A 67 -16.48 2.68 -9.42
CA ALA A 67 -15.51 2.43 -8.37
C ALA A 67 -15.29 0.92 -8.18
N VAL A 68 -14.16 0.42 -8.69
CA VAL A 68 -13.69 -0.96 -8.50
C VAL A 68 -12.29 -0.92 -7.92
N TYR A 69 -12.07 -1.68 -6.86
CA TYR A 69 -10.76 -1.83 -6.23
C TYR A 69 -10.26 -3.26 -6.37
N LEU A 70 -9.06 -3.42 -6.93
CA LEU A 70 -8.32 -4.67 -6.82
C LEU A 70 -7.60 -4.67 -5.47
N CYS A 71 -8.06 -5.53 -4.58
CA CYS A 71 -7.54 -5.66 -3.23
C CYS A 71 -6.68 -6.91 -3.10
N HIS A 72 -5.63 -6.80 -2.30
CA HIS A 72 -4.80 -7.94 -1.92
C HIS A 72 -4.15 -7.77 -0.55
N SER A 73 -3.81 -8.89 0.05
CA SER A 73 -3.04 -8.99 1.29
C SER A 73 -1.94 -10.02 1.07
N ILE A 74 -0.71 -9.68 1.43
CA ILE A 74 0.46 -10.55 1.31
C ILE A 74 1.04 -10.72 2.71
N GLU A 75 1.15 -11.96 3.19
CA GLU A 75 1.77 -12.25 4.49
C GLU A 75 3.17 -11.63 4.62
N GLY A 76 3.47 -11.08 5.80
CA GLY A 76 4.77 -10.43 6.05
C GLY A 76 4.92 -9.07 5.35
N THR A 77 3.82 -8.39 5.07
CA THR A 77 3.84 -7.00 4.62
C THR A 77 3.75 -6.07 5.83
N GLU A 78 4.47 -4.95 5.78
CA GLU A 78 4.36 -3.89 6.78
C GLU A 78 3.96 -2.60 6.10
N VAL A 79 3.05 -1.86 6.73
CA VAL A 79 2.57 -0.58 6.27
C VAL A 79 3.25 0.54 7.04
N TYR A 80 3.66 1.58 6.35
CA TYR A 80 4.37 2.73 6.90
C TYR A 80 3.64 4.02 6.57
N LYS A 81 3.57 4.92 7.55
CA LYS A 81 3.26 6.33 7.32
C LYS A 81 4.58 7.08 7.18
N VAL A 82 4.79 7.67 6.01
CA VAL A 82 6.03 8.35 5.60
C VAL A 82 5.73 9.83 5.38
N PRO A 83 6.23 10.73 6.23
CA PRO A 83 6.19 12.16 5.96
C PRO A 83 7.07 12.49 4.75
N LEU A 84 6.51 13.19 3.77
CA LEU A 84 7.20 13.72 2.60
C LEU A 84 7.13 15.24 2.63
N VAL A 85 8.24 15.89 2.26
CA VAL A 85 8.38 17.35 2.26
C VAL A 85 9.00 17.80 0.93
N SER A 86 8.32 18.68 0.22
CA SER A 86 8.83 19.34 -0.99
C SER A 86 9.67 20.58 -0.62
N ASP A 87 10.51 21.03 -1.55
CA ASP A 87 11.36 22.22 -1.36
C ASP A 87 10.55 23.51 -1.17
N ASP A 88 9.29 23.55 -1.62
CA ASP A 88 8.36 24.67 -1.41
C ASP A 88 7.62 24.62 -0.06
N GLY A 89 7.96 23.63 0.79
CA GLY A 89 7.35 23.44 2.11
C GLY A 89 6.08 22.60 2.12
N THR A 90 5.58 22.16 0.95
CA THR A 90 4.41 21.27 0.87
C THR A 90 4.68 19.96 1.61
N LYS A 91 3.72 19.52 2.42
CA LYS A 91 3.82 18.30 3.24
C LYS A 91 2.76 17.29 2.83
N VAL A 92 3.17 16.04 2.68
CA VAL A 92 2.29 14.89 2.40
C VAL A 92 2.59 13.80 3.42
N LYS A 93 1.57 13.14 3.96
CA LYS A 93 1.78 11.89 4.71
C LYS A 93 1.44 10.75 3.77
N ALA A 94 2.47 10.22 3.10
CA ALA A 94 2.34 9.12 2.18
C ALA A 94 2.29 7.80 2.94
N MET A 95 1.54 6.85 2.39
CA MET A 95 1.55 5.47 2.79
C MET A 95 2.56 4.72 1.91
N ALA A 96 3.35 3.87 2.53
CA ALA A 96 4.22 2.92 1.85
C ALA A 96 4.00 1.53 2.41
N VAL A 97 4.24 0.51 1.61
CA VAL A 97 4.26 -0.88 2.07
C VAL A 97 5.61 -1.48 1.79
N CYS A 98 6.03 -2.41 2.65
CA CYS A 98 7.22 -3.21 2.49
C CYS A 98 6.86 -4.68 2.63
N HIS A 99 7.03 -5.45 1.56
CA HIS A 99 6.89 -6.91 1.58
C HIS A 99 8.22 -7.51 2.06
N LYS A 100 8.24 -8.06 3.27
CA LYS A 100 9.47 -8.56 3.93
C LYS A 100 9.93 -9.89 3.35
N ASP A 101 8.98 -10.77 3.02
CA ASP A 101 9.27 -12.03 2.34
C ASP A 101 8.70 -12.00 0.92
N THR A 102 9.61 -12.02 -0.06
CA THR A 102 9.25 -12.08 -1.47
C THR A 102 9.69 -13.39 -2.13
N SER A 103 10.05 -14.41 -1.34
CA SER A 103 10.53 -15.71 -1.84
C SER A 103 9.52 -16.43 -2.73
N ALA A 104 8.22 -16.26 -2.45
CA ALA A 104 7.12 -16.85 -3.21
C ALA A 104 6.70 -16.04 -4.45
N TRP A 105 7.30 -14.86 -4.67
CA TRP A 105 6.98 -14.01 -5.82
C TRP A 105 7.56 -14.61 -7.10
N SER A 106 6.90 -14.34 -8.23
CA SER A 106 7.42 -14.75 -9.54
C SER A 106 8.82 -14.16 -9.76
N PRO A 107 9.84 -14.95 -10.15
CA PRO A 107 11.16 -14.41 -10.51
C PRO A 107 11.11 -13.37 -11.63
N ASN A 108 10.05 -13.39 -12.44
CA ASN A 108 9.81 -12.43 -13.52
C ASN A 108 9.04 -11.18 -13.09
N HIS A 109 8.72 -11.03 -11.79
CA HIS A 109 8.01 -9.87 -11.26
C HIS A 109 8.78 -8.57 -11.54
N ILE A 110 8.07 -7.51 -11.92
CA ILE A 110 8.68 -6.26 -12.41
C ILE A 110 9.61 -5.61 -11.38
N ALA A 111 9.28 -5.72 -10.09
CA ALA A 111 10.12 -5.20 -9.01
C ALA A 111 11.55 -5.76 -9.05
N PHE A 112 11.73 -7.06 -9.34
CA PHE A 112 13.04 -7.70 -9.42
C PHE A 112 13.85 -7.23 -10.63
N LYS A 113 13.17 -6.90 -11.73
CA LYS A 113 13.80 -6.35 -12.94
C LYS A 113 14.29 -4.91 -12.71
N ILE A 114 13.46 -4.08 -12.07
CA ILE A 114 13.77 -2.67 -11.78
C ILE A 114 14.90 -2.58 -10.75
N LEU A 115 14.79 -3.32 -9.65
CA LEU A 115 15.72 -3.24 -8.52
C LEU A 115 16.96 -4.11 -8.69
N LYS A 116 16.99 -4.99 -9.70
CA LYS A 116 18.09 -5.93 -9.99
C LYS A 116 18.41 -6.85 -8.80
N VAL A 117 17.38 -7.35 -8.14
CA VAL A 117 17.47 -8.29 -7.01
C VAL A 117 16.66 -9.55 -7.30
N LYS A 118 16.86 -10.62 -6.52
CA LYS A 118 16.16 -11.90 -6.67
C LYS A 118 15.05 -12.06 -5.62
N PRO A 119 14.01 -12.89 -5.88
CA PRO A 119 13.01 -13.24 -4.87
C PRO A 119 13.64 -13.65 -3.53
N GLY A 120 13.10 -13.13 -2.43
CA GLY A 120 13.49 -13.51 -1.06
C GLY A 120 14.86 -13.00 -0.59
N THR A 121 15.59 -12.22 -1.40
CA THR A 121 16.92 -11.71 -1.00
C THR A 121 16.87 -10.41 -0.20
N VAL A 122 15.89 -9.55 -0.49
CA VAL A 122 15.66 -8.28 0.19
C VAL A 122 14.15 -7.98 0.25
N PRO A 123 13.70 -7.17 1.23
CA PRO A 123 12.35 -6.63 1.22
C PRO A 123 12.11 -5.75 -0.01
N ILE A 124 10.89 -5.78 -0.54
CA ILE A 124 10.46 -4.89 -1.62
C ILE A 124 9.49 -3.87 -1.06
N CYS A 125 9.88 -2.61 -1.08
CA CYS A 125 9.06 -1.50 -0.60
C CYS A 125 8.61 -0.60 -1.74
N HIS A 126 7.41 -0.05 -1.65
CA HIS A 126 6.94 0.99 -2.56
C HIS A 126 5.92 1.92 -1.90
N PHE A 127 5.83 3.14 -2.42
CA PHE A 127 4.77 4.08 -2.07
C PHE A 127 3.44 3.64 -2.71
N LEU A 128 2.34 3.97 -2.04
CA LEU A 128 1.00 3.74 -2.54
C LEU A 128 0.52 4.96 -3.34
N GLY A 129 -0.18 4.72 -4.45
CA GLY A 129 -0.73 5.79 -5.28
C GLY A 129 -1.85 6.58 -4.59
N ARG A 130 -2.19 7.77 -5.11
CA ARG A 130 -3.24 8.67 -4.55
C ARG A 130 -4.55 7.95 -4.26
N ASP A 131 -4.99 7.10 -5.20
CA ASP A 131 -6.26 6.37 -5.12
C ASP A 131 -6.13 4.95 -4.54
N THR A 132 -5.03 4.65 -3.84
CA THR A 132 -4.86 3.40 -3.12
C THR A 132 -5.27 3.57 -1.66
N LEU A 133 -6.06 2.62 -1.17
CA LEU A 133 -6.53 2.56 0.20
C LEU A 133 -5.93 1.34 0.90
N VAL A 134 -5.77 1.41 2.22
CA VAL A 134 -5.24 0.30 3.02
C VAL A 134 -6.10 0.08 4.25
N TRP A 135 -6.67 -1.11 4.38
CA TRP A 135 -7.22 -1.55 5.65
C TRP A 135 -6.10 -2.07 6.54
N VAL A 136 -6.10 -1.71 7.81
CA VAL A 136 -5.23 -2.29 8.84
C VAL A 136 -6.05 -2.71 10.05
N SER A 137 -5.66 -3.80 10.71
CA SER A 137 -6.18 -4.11 12.05
C SER A 137 -5.66 -3.06 13.05
N ASN A 138 -6.52 -2.60 13.96
CA ASN A 138 -6.15 -1.76 15.09
C ASN A 138 -5.47 -2.55 16.21
#